data_AF-A0A261W0D1-F1
#
_entry.id   AF-A0A261W0D1-F1
#
_cell.length_a   1.000
_cell.length_b   1.000
_cell.length_c   1.000
_cell.angle_alpha   90.00
_cell.angle_beta   90.00
_cell.angle_gamma   90.00
#
_symmetry.space_group_name_H-M   'P 1'
#
loop_
_entity.id
_entity.type
_entity.pdbx_description
1 polymer ?
#
loop_
_entity_poly.entity_id
_entity_poly.type
_entity_poly.pdbx_seq_one_letter_code
_entity_poly.pdbx_strand_id
1 'polypeptide(L)'
;MSASATPPASLTHFSTQELDMLAKTADALSAYLGKPVLAEVELGEEGTEWVTFGIPLGQDAPDDEQPHVQLGGPAARLLGNRGGLDPSDDDTYDCLYLWAIQITLAQGERFVKLDQQGEEAAWSDELADVLPFALGDEPLPDDDDDDEDDDDEDAGAPEAR
;
A
#
# COMPACT_ATOMS: atom_id res chain seq x y z
N MET A 1 -10.09 28.02 -33.03
CA MET A 1 -10.03 26.55 -33.09
C MET A 1 -9.45 26.08 -31.77
N SER A 2 -10.29 25.88 -30.74
CA SER A 2 -9.84 25.34 -29.45
C SER A 2 -9.87 23.83 -29.54
N ALA A 3 -8.71 23.20 -29.71
CA ALA A 3 -8.61 21.76 -29.54
C ALA A 3 -8.74 21.48 -28.04
N SER A 4 -9.95 21.14 -27.58
CA SER A 4 -10.12 20.36 -26.35
C SER A 4 -9.49 18.99 -26.60
N ALA A 5 -8.17 18.92 -26.49
CA ALA A 5 -7.47 17.65 -26.44
C ALA A 5 -7.66 17.14 -25.02
N THR A 6 -8.82 16.54 -24.74
CA THR A 6 -8.97 15.69 -23.56
C THR A 6 -7.85 14.65 -23.63
N PRO A 7 -6.93 14.59 -22.66
CA PRO A 7 -5.88 13.60 -22.68
C PRO A 7 -6.53 12.20 -22.72
N PRO A 8 -5.94 11.25 -23.47
CA PRO A 8 -6.47 9.88 -23.51
C PRO A 8 -6.58 9.34 -22.08
N ALA A 9 -7.65 8.59 -21.80
CA ALA A 9 -7.89 8.00 -20.48
C ALA A 9 -6.71 7.15 -19.97
N SER A 10 -5.89 6.61 -20.88
CA SER A 10 -4.65 5.89 -20.57
C SER A 10 -3.60 6.74 -19.83
N LEU A 11 -3.68 8.06 -19.92
CA LEU A 11 -2.77 9.01 -19.26
C LEU A 11 -3.36 9.60 -17.99
N THR A 12 -4.68 9.53 -17.79
CA THR A 12 -5.37 10.08 -16.61
C THR A 12 -5.83 9.00 -15.64
N HIS A 13 -5.93 7.74 -16.06
CA HIS A 13 -6.38 6.62 -15.25
C HIS A 13 -5.27 5.57 -15.09
N PHE A 14 -5.32 4.84 -13.98
CA PHE A 14 -4.48 3.67 -13.76
C PHE A 14 -4.93 2.53 -14.67
N SER A 15 -3.96 1.87 -15.29
CA SER A 15 -4.18 0.62 -16.01
C SER A 15 -4.51 -0.51 -15.04
N THR A 16 -5.12 -1.59 -15.53
CA THR A 16 -5.40 -2.78 -14.71
C THR A 16 -4.13 -3.30 -14.02
N GLN A 17 -3.01 -3.33 -14.75
CA GLN A 17 -1.72 -3.78 -14.21
C GLN A 17 -1.22 -2.87 -13.08
N GLU A 18 -1.37 -1.56 -13.22
CA GLU A 18 -0.99 -0.59 -12.19
C GLU A 18 -1.85 -0.75 -10.93
N LEU A 19 -3.16 -0.96 -11.10
CA LEU A 19 -4.09 -1.24 -10.00
C LEU A 19 -3.75 -2.56 -9.28
N ASP A 20 -3.39 -3.61 -10.02
CA ASP A 20 -2.93 -4.88 -9.43
C ASP A 20 -1.63 -4.69 -8.62
N MET A 21 -0.71 -3.83 -9.06
CA MET A 21 0.51 -3.51 -8.29
C MET A 21 0.19 -2.74 -7.01
N LEU A 22 -0.72 -1.77 -7.08
CA LEU A 22 -1.18 -1.00 -5.92
C LEU A 22 -1.89 -1.90 -4.90
N ALA A 23 -2.76 -2.80 -5.38
CA ALA A 23 -3.42 -3.82 -4.58
C ALA A 23 -2.41 -4.70 -3.83
N LYS A 24 -1.42 -5.26 -4.54
CA LYS A 24 -0.34 -6.06 -3.93
C LYS A 24 0.49 -5.25 -2.93
N THR A 25 0.71 -3.96 -3.19
CA THR A 25 1.43 -3.08 -2.26
C THR A 25 0.64 -2.87 -0.98
N ALA A 26 -0.68 -2.66 -1.07
CA ALA A 26 -1.55 -2.57 0.10
C ALA A 26 -1.54 -3.86 0.94
N ASP A 27 -1.58 -5.01 0.27
CA ASP A 27 -1.52 -6.32 0.93
C ASP A 27 -0.15 -6.57 1.59
N ALA A 28 0.94 -6.22 0.92
CA ALA A 28 2.29 -6.31 1.46
C ALA A 28 2.48 -5.38 2.67
N LEU A 29 1.98 -4.14 2.60
CA LEU A 29 1.95 -3.23 3.74
C LEU A 29 1.13 -3.80 4.89
N SER A 30 0.00 -4.43 4.59
CA SER A 30 -0.85 -5.02 5.62
C SER A 30 -0.13 -6.15 6.36
N ALA A 31 0.56 -7.02 5.62
CA ALA A 31 1.37 -8.10 6.19
C ALA A 31 2.56 -7.54 6.99
N TYR A 32 3.26 -6.53 6.46
CA TYR A 32 4.43 -5.93 7.09
C TYR A 32 4.10 -5.17 8.39
N LEU A 33 3.01 -4.40 8.39
CA LEU A 33 2.58 -3.61 9.56
C LEU A 33 1.79 -4.45 10.57
N GLY A 34 1.30 -5.63 10.19
CA GLY A 34 0.38 -6.43 11.00
C GLY A 34 -0.97 -5.76 11.23
N LYS A 35 -1.32 -4.76 10.41
CA LYS A 35 -2.58 -4.01 10.47
C LYS A 35 -3.22 -3.99 9.08
N PRO A 36 -4.55 -3.97 8.97
CA PRO A 36 -5.18 -3.84 7.67
C PRO A 36 -4.82 -2.51 7.02
N VAL A 37 -4.48 -2.53 5.73
CA VAL A 37 -4.26 -1.33 4.92
C VAL A 37 -5.26 -1.33 3.79
N LEU A 38 -5.99 -0.22 3.68
CA LEU A 38 -6.93 0.04 2.61
C LEU A 38 -6.25 0.91 1.54
N ALA A 39 -6.47 0.55 0.28
CA ALA A 39 -6.07 1.36 -0.86
C ALA A 39 -7.32 1.69 -1.66
N GLU A 40 -7.62 2.97 -1.84
CA GLU A 40 -8.82 3.42 -2.55
C GLU A 40 -8.43 4.23 -3.78
N VAL A 41 -9.04 3.93 -4.92
CA VAL A 41 -8.93 4.74 -6.13
C VAL A 41 -10.05 5.77 -6.15
N GLU A 42 -9.68 7.02 -6.35
CA GLU A 42 -10.63 8.11 -6.53
C GLU A 42 -10.19 8.99 -7.72
N LEU A 43 -11.14 9.75 -8.28
CA LEU A 43 -10.88 10.67 -9.38
C LEU A 43 -10.71 12.08 -8.82
N GLY A 44 -9.52 12.66 -9.01
CA GLY A 44 -9.22 14.04 -8.62
C GLY A 44 -9.95 15.07 -9.47
N GLU A 45 -9.92 16.33 -9.02
CA GLU A 45 -10.65 17.46 -9.65
C GLU A 45 -10.20 17.73 -11.10
N GLU A 46 -8.97 17.39 -11.44
CA GLU A 46 -8.40 17.54 -12.79
C GLU A 46 -8.79 16.39 -13.73
N GLY A 47 -9.53 15.39 -13.24
CA GLY A 47 -9.91 14.19 -13.98
C GLY A 47 -8.80 13.15 -14.06
N THR A 48 -7.77 13.25 -13.21
CA THR A 48 -6.74 12.23 -13.02
C THR A 48 -7.05 11.37 -11.81
N GLU A 49 -6.79 10.07 -11.90
CA GLU A 49 -6.97 9.15 -10.78
C GLU A 49 -5.84 9.31 -9.76
N TRP A 50 -6.19 9.15 -8.50
CA TRP A 50 -5.24 8.98 -7.41
C TRP A 50 -5.61 7.76 -6.57
N VAL A 51 -4.63 7.21 -5.86
CA VAL A 51 -4.83 6.13 -4.91
C VAL A 51 -4.35 6.56 -3.54
N THR A 52 -5.25 6.48 -2.56
CA THR A 52 -4.96 6.82 -1.17
C THR A 52 -4.79 5.54 -0.36
N PHE A 53 -3.72 5.48 0.43
CA PHE A 53 -3.44 4.39 1.35
C PHE A 53 -3.72 4.83 2.78
N GLY A 54 -4.50 4.04 3.51
CA GLY A 54 -4.83 4.34 4.91
C GLY A 54 -5.00 3.10 5.76
N ILE A 55 -4.80 3.26 7.07
CA ILE A 55 -5.03 2.21 8.06
C ILE A 55 -6.35 2.51 8.77
N PRO A 56 -7.38 1.67 8.68
CA PRO A 56 -8.62 1.88 9.39
C PRO A 56 -8.35 1.91 10.89
N LEU A 57 -8.78 2.98 11.53
CA LEU A 57 -8.67 3.22 12.95
C LEU A 57 -9.84 2.57 13.68
N GLY A 58 -9.56 2.01 14.85
CA GLY A 58 -10.60 1.56 15.76
C GLY A 58 -11.31 2.76 16.40
N GLN A 59 -12.53 2.55 16.90
CA GLN A 59 -13.34 3.61 17.52
C GLN A 59 -12.70 4.24 18.78
N ASP A 60 -11.65 3.62 19.32
CA ASP A 60 -10.87 4.08 20.48
C ASP A 60 -9.46 4.56 20.11
N ALA A 61 -9.20 4.84 18.82
CA ALA A 61 -7.91 5.39 18.42
C ALA A 61 -7.70 6.78 19.05
N PRO A 62 -6.50 7.06 19.62
CA PRO A 62 -6.18 8.39 20.09
C PRO A 62 -6.25 9.39 18.92
N ASP A 63 -6.70 10.60 19.22
CA ASP A 63 -6.66 11.73 18.30
C ASP A 63 -5.18 12.14 18.15
N ASP A 64 -4.49 11.47 17.24
CA ASP A 64 -3.12 11.77 16.88
C ASP A 64 -3.10 12.98 15.93
N GLU A 65 -2.02 13.77 15.96
CA GLU A 65 -1.85 14.94 15.07
C GLU A 65 -1.73 14.57 13.57
N GLN A 66 -1.84 13.28 13.25
CA GLN A 66 -1.73 12.76 11.90
C GLN A 66 -3.05 12.94 11.13
N PRO A 67 -3.01 13.19 9.81
CA PRO A 67 -4.22 13.37 9.03
C PRO A 67 -5.03 12.08 8.94
N HIS A 68 -6.35 12.21 9.06
CA HIS A 68 -7.29 11.12 8.87
C HIS A 68 -8.05 11.31 7.56
N VAL A 69 -8.37 10.19 6.91
CA VAL A 69 -9.13 10.12 5.66
C VAL A 69 -10.22 9.07 5.80
N GLN A 70 -11.41 9.36 5.29
CA GLN A 70 -12.46 8.36 5.22
C GLN A 70 -12.32 7.56 3.94
N LEU A 71 -12.18 6.24 4.06
CA LEU A 71 -12.10 5.30 2.94
C LEU A 71 -13.27 4.32 3.00
N GLY A 72 -13.71 3.84 1.86
CA GLY A 72 -14.85 2.93 1.72
C GLY A 72 -16.18 3.63 1.48
N GLY A 73 -17.26 2.85 1.49
CA GLY A 73 -18.61 3.27 1.15
C GLY A 73 -19.04 2.90 -0.29
N PRO A 74 -20.31 3.13 -0.64
CA PRO A 74 -20.95 2.56 -1.84
C PRO A 74 -20.36 2.99 -3.19
N ALA A 75 -19.59 4.08 -3.21
CA ALA A 75 -18.93 4.58 -4.41
C ALA A 75 -17.42 4.36 -4.39
N ALA A 76 -16.88 3.78 -3.30
CA ALA A 76 -15.46 3.56 -3.13
C ALA A 76 -14.95 2.45 -4.04
N ARG A 77 -13.75 2.65 -4.59
CA ARG A 77 -13.04 1.65 -5.37
C ARG A 77 -11.83 1.14 -4.59
N LEU A 78 -12.11 0.30 -3.60
CA LEU A 78 -11.08 -0.35 -2.78
C LEU A 78 -10.32 -1.42 -3.59
N LEU A 79 -8.99 -1.41 -3.46
CA LEU A 79 -8.06 -2.35 -4.09
C LEU A 79 -7.53 -3.38 -3.08
N GLY A 80 -7.05 -4.51 -3.59
CA GLY A 80 -6.39 -5.56 -2.80
C GLY A 80 -7.33 -6.37 -1.93
N ASN A 81 -6.74 -7.14 -1.02
CA ASN A 81 -7.45 -7.97 -0.05
C ASN A 81 -7.82 -7.20 1.22
N ARG A 82 -7.56 -5.89 1.29
CA ARG A 82 -7.96 -5.00 2.39
C ARG A 82 -7.42 -5.48 3.75
N GLY A 83 -6.25 -6.13 3.73
CA GLY A 83 -5.64 -6.75 4.91
C GLY A 83 -6.50 -7.84 5.56
N GLY A 84 -7.38 -8.50 4.81
CA GLY A 84 -8.29 -9.54 5.31
C GLY A 84 -9.57 -9.00 5.95
N LEU A 85 -9.83 -7.69 5.85
CA LEU A 85 -11.12 -7.14 6.21
C LEU A 85 -12.18 -7.59 5.18
N ASP A 86 -13.36 -7.94 5.68
CA ASP A 86 -14.57 -8.17 4.87
C ASP A 86 -15.52 -6.99 5.10
N PRO A 87 -15.17 -5.78 4.63
CA PRO A 87 -16.07 -4.64 4.72
C PRO A 87 -17.25 -4.91 3.80
N SER A 88 -18.47 -4.63 4.27
CA SER A 88 -19.59 -4.54 3.34
C SER A 88 -19.26 -3.42 2.36
N ASP A 89 -19.63 -3.54 1.08
CA ASP A 89 -19.34 -2.51 0.06
C ASP A 89 -19.91 -1.11 0.43
N ASP A 90 -20.75 -1.01 1.46
CA ASP A 90 -21.32 0.24 1.99
C ASP A 90 -20.62 0.78 3.26
N ASP A 91 -19.64 0.07 3.83
CA ASP A 91 -18.99 0.47 5.09
C ASP A 91 -17.93 1.55 4.83
N THR A 92 -18.03 2.66 5.56
CA THR A 92 -17.02 3.74 5.57
C THR A 92 -16.16 3.61 6.83
N TYR A 93 -14.86 3.68 6.66
CA TYR A 93 -13.87 3.58 7.72
C TYR A 93 -13.12 4.90 7.88
N ASP A 94 -13.01 5.37 9.12
CA ASP A 94 -12.04 6.41 9.45
C ASP A 94 -10.65 5.78 9.43
N CYS A 95 -9.78 6.27 8.55
CA CYS A 95 -8.47 5.72 8.32
C CYS A 95 -7.39 6.75 8.60
N LEU A 96 -6.32 6.32 9.26
CA LEU A 96 -5.09 7.09 9.33
C LEU A 96 -4.49 7.20 7.93
N TYR A 97 -4.30 8.41 7.44
CA TYR A 97 -3.69 8.65 6.14
C TYR A 97 -2.20 8.31 6.19
N LEU A 98 -1.75 7.44 5.29
CA LEU A 98 -0.35 7.05 5.19
C LEU A 98 0.38 7.81 4.10
N TRP A 99 -0.15 7.78 2.88
CA TRP A 99 0.43 8.39 1.69
C TRP A 99 -0.55 8.18 0.52
N ALA A 100 -0.34 8.88 -0.59
CA ALA A 100 -1.12 8.69 -1.80
C ALA A 100 -0.23 8.66 -3.05
N ILE A 101 -0.77 8.17 -4.15
CA ILE A 101 -0.17 8.31 -5.48
C ILE A 101 -1.17 8.99 -6.37
N GLN A 102 -0.76 10.10 -6.98
CA GLN A 102 -1.55 10.83 -7.94
C GLN A 102 -0.99 10.62 -9.35
N ILE A 103 -1.88 10.46 -10.33
CA ILE A 103 -1.51 10.57 -11.73
C ILE A 103 -1.43 12.05 -12.11
N THR A 104 -0.32 12.43 -12.75
CA THR A 104 -0.16 13.76 -13.33
C THR A 104 0.02 13.70 -14.85
N LEU A 105 -0.24 14.83 -15.50
CA LEU A 105 -0.03 15.01 -16.94
C LEU A 105 1.32 15.69 -17.24
N ALA A 106 2.18 15.84 -16.24
CA ALA A 106 3.52 16.37 -16.40
C ALA A 106 4.42 15.35 -17.12
N GLN A 107 5.31 15.86 -17.97
CA GLN A 107 6.19 15.02 -18.79
C GLN A 107 7.34 14.50 -17.94
N GLY A 108 7.43 13.18 -17.75
CA GLY A 108 8.46 12.56 -16.91
C GLY A 108 7.99 12.22 -15.49
N GLU A 109 6.75 12.57 -15.14
CA GLU A 109 6.25 12.59 -13.75
C GLU A 109 4.83 12.01 -13.69
N ARG A 110 4.57 10.95 -14.46
CA ARG A 110 3.22 10.36 -14.56
C ARG A 110 2.66 9.96 -13.19
N PHE A 111 3.50 9.42 -12.30
CA PHE A 111 3.13 9.04 -10.94
C PHE A 111 3.86 9.91 -9.94
N VAL A 112 3.09 10.62 -9.11
CA VAL A 112 3.63 11.43 -8.01
C VAL A 112 3.15 10.83 -6.70
N LYS A 113 4.09 10.51 -5.82
CA LYS A 113 3.82 10.05 -4.47
C LYS A 113 3.74 11.24 -3.53
N LEU A 114 2.64 11.30 -2.79
CA LEU A 114 2.42 12.24 -1.70
C LEU A 114 2.76 11.55 -0.37
N ASP A 115 3.46 12.24 0.52
CA ASP A 115 3.74 11.76 1.88
C ASP A 115 2.54 11.91 2.82
N GLN A 116 2.74 11.66 4.12
CA GLN A 116 1.73 11.81 5.17
C GLN A 116 1.17 13.23 5.31
N GLN A 117 1.83 14.26 4.78
CA GLN A 117 1.40 15.65 4.85
C GLN A 117 0.67 16.06 3.56
N GLY A 118 0.58 15.16 2.58
CA GLY A 118 0.11 15.47 1.23
C GLY A 118 1.14 16.22 0.40
N GLU A 119 2.41 16.23 0.82
CA GLU A 119 3.51 16.87 0.11
C GLU A 119 4.17 15.89 -0.87
N GLU A 120 4.65 16.40 -2.00
CA GLU A 120 5.33 15.59 -3.00
C GLU A 120 6.62 14.99 -2.45
N ALA A 121 6.65 13.67 -2.30
CA ALA A 121 7.78 12.93 -1.77
C ALA A 121 8.68 12.36 -2.87
N ALA A 122 8.08 11.91 -3.97
CA ALA A 122 8.77 11.29 -5.11
C ALA A 122 7.91 11.35 -6.38
N TRP A 123 8.53 11.27 -7.55
CA TRP A 123 7.85 11.20 -8.84
C TRP A 123 8.60 10.28 -9.80
N SER A 124 7.88 9.60 -10.68
CA SER A 124 8.44 8.80 -11.79
C SER A 124 7.43 8.60 -12.92
N ASP A 125 7.92 8.18 -14.08
CA ASP A 125 7.09 7.66 -15.18
C ASP A 125 6.60 6.23 -14.92
N GLU A 126 7.32 5.46 -14.09
CA GLU A 126 7.02 4.07 -13.76
C GLU A 126 6.53 3.96 -12.32
N LEU A 127 5.38 3.30 -12.13
CA LEU A 127 4.77 3.17 -10.81
C LEU A 127 5.68 2.42 -9.82
N ALA A 128 6.41 1.41 -10.29
CA ALA A 128 7.30 0.60 -9.45
C ALA A 128 8.40 1.42 -8.76
N ASP A 129 8.84 2.54 -9.34
CA ASP A 129 9.91 3.38 -8.79
C ASP A 129 9.47 4.23 -7.61
N VAL A 130 8.17 4.54 -7.49
CA VAL A 130 7.62 5.34 -6.40
C VAL A 130 7.05 4.50 -5.26
N LEU A 131 6.83 3.20 -5.50
CA LEU A 131 6.29 2.28 -4.48
C LEU A 131 7.34 1.97 -3.40
N PRO A 132 6.92 1.85 -2.13
CA PRO A 132 7.83 1.56 -1.02
C PRO A 132 8.45 0.16 -1.08
N PHE A 133 7.77 -0.78 -1.74
CA PHE A 133 8.31 -2.09 -2.06
C PHE A 133 8.42 -2.15 -3.57
N ALA A 134 9.65 -2.27 -4.07
CA ALA A 134 9.82 -2.75 -5.43
C ALA A 134 9.25 -4.16 -5.45
N LEU A 135 8.03 -4.34 -5.95
CA LEU A 135 7.47 -5.64 -6.31
C LEU A 135 8.19 -6.18 -7.57
N GLY A 136 9.52 -6.05 -7.59
CA GLY A 136 10.36 -6.81 -8.49
C GLY A 136 10.20 -8.27 -8.14
N ASP A 137 10.33 -9.12 -9.15
CA ASP A 137 10.43 -10.58 -9.04
C ASP A 137 11.77 -10.97 -8.36
N GLU A 138 12.16 -10.26 -7.30
CA GLU A 138 13.28 -10.63 -6.45
C GLU A 138 12.79 -11.79 -5.59
N PRO A 139 13.40 -12.98 -5.71
CA PRO A 139 13.02 -14.12 -4.89
C PRO A 139 13.15 -13.71 -3.44
N LEU A 140 12.05 -13.87 -2.68
CA LEU A 140 12.09 -13.84 -1.23
C LEU A 140 13.26 -14.74 -0.80
N PRO A 141 14.17 -14.29 0.09
CA PRO A 141 15.16 -15.21 0.64
C PRO A 141 14.38 -16.39 1.24
N ASP A 142 14.70 -17.61 0.79
CA ASP A 142 14.17 -18.82 1.39
C ASP A 142 14.49 -18.73 2.89
N ASP A 143 13.44 -18.65 3.70
CA ASP A 143 13.50 -18.75 5.15
C ASP A 143 13.78 -20.24 5.47
N ASP A 144 14.99 -20.70 5.12
CA ASP A 144 15.58 -21.93 5.66
C ASP A 144 15.97 -21.62 7.11
N ASP A 145 14.97 -21.55 7.99
CA ASP A 145 15.15 -21.83 9.41
C ASP A 145 15.55 -23.31 9.51
N ASP A 146 16.85 -23.55 9.39
CA ASP A 146 17.52 -24.84 9.60
C ASP A 146 17.17 -25.32 11.02
N ASP A 147 16.21 -26.24 11.12
CA ASP A 147 15.96 -27.10 12.26
C ASP A 147 17.22 -27.96 12.54
N GLU A 148 18.23 -27.42 13.22
CA GLU A 148 19.31 -28.21 13.82
C GLU A 148 18.93 -28.63 15.25
N ASP A 149 18.05 -29.62 15.33
CA ASP A 149 17.85 -30.47 16.50
C ASP A 149 18.82 -31.67 16.36
N ASP A 150 19.96 -31.68 17.06
CA ASP A 150 20.64 -32.93 17.41
C ASP A 150 21.55 -32.84 18.66
N ASP A 151 21.16 -33.66 19.62
CA ASP A 151 21.78 -34.21 20.83
C ASP A 151 23.26 -34.00 21.15
N ASP A 152 23.53 -33.73 22.44
CA ASP A 152 24.73 -34.22 23.13
C ASP A 152 24.37 -34.73 24.55
N GLU A 153 23.72 -35.89 24.61
CA GLU A 153 23.84 -36.82 25.73
C GLU A 153 25.08 -37.71 25.50
N ASP A 154 26.19 -37.44 26.18
CA ASP A 154 27.15 -38.50 26.53
C ASP A 154 27.69 -38.37 27.96
N ALA A 155 27.75 -39.53 28.59
CA ALA A 155 27.91 -39.75 30.01
C ALA A 155 29.38 -40.00 30.38
N GLY A 156 29.81 -39.39 31.49
CA GLY A 156 30.72 -40.06 32.42
C GLY A 156 31.94 -39.28 32.89
N ALA A 157 31.93 -38.87 34.16
CA ALA A 157 32.90 -39.36 35.15
C ALA A 157 32.48 -38.93 36.58
N PRO A 158 32.43 -39.86 37.56
CA PRO A 158 32.28 -39.51 38.96
C PRO A 158 33.67 -39.36 39.59
N GLU A 159 33.91 -38.33 40.41
CA GLU A 159 34.88 -38.46 41.50
C GLU A 159 34.42 -37.70 42.74
N ALA A 160 34.15 -38.48 43.77
CA ALA A 160 34.07 -38.04 45.14
C ALA A 160 35.49 -38.02 45.73
N ARG A 161 35.87 -36.89 46.35
CA ARG A 161 36.73 -36.88 47.54
C ARG A 161 36.70 -35.54 48.25
#